data_AF-A0A6H0SGT4-F1
#
_entry.id   AF-A0A6H0SGT4-F1
#
_cell.length_a   1.000
_cell.length_b   1.000
_cell.length_c   1.000
_cell.angle_alpha   90.00
_cell.angle_beta   90.00
_cell.angle_gamma   90.00
#
_symmetry.space_group_name_H-M   'P 1'
#
loop_
_entity.id
_entity.type
_entity.pdbx_description
1 polymer ?
#
loop_
_entity_poly.entity_id
_entity_poly.type
_entity_poly.pdbx_seq_one_letter_code
_entity_poly.pdbx_strand_id
1 'polypeptide(L)'
;MTRILKPLGRFDLASLAQGRFFMKFIFLFTGWTLLSTVWGLEDLDELTLAPWINARSFAGQIAEAFALLTHPALVFAFILAMALWTLRRRIRRLAGALGAVAFVIPITAGIQFITNQPRPASPFEDSLTYQISAYPSAHMVAVSVLAWVLATLGHAQRLTTSSALRSRLIATLLILMVLGDQWIMRTQTTSQLIGGVLLGITWASGVLVVTGVGPILQGWAGLGLPVEQSDKRAAVIYNPTKVLDFALFRRRVEYELQAAGWKPPLWLETERENPGGKMSQQAIDANVDVVIVAGGDGTVRMVCQELANQGIPVAPIPAGTGNLLARNLGASLDESEAIRTALAGEAVPIDLISCTTEAGNSVCAVMCGLGFDAKIMGNTNPELKKTIKAVAYVVAAAQQFSLTPFECTLTIDDQPIQHHSSIMTLIGNVGRLMGGINLIPSAVPTDGKIDAMIASPTGARELASIARGIVLGTDAKSLSHQQGQVIEIRADQPVACQLDGDYAGESTFFRAEIMPQALSIMLDAGGPRPWQN
;
A
#
# COMPACT_ATOMS: atom_id res chain seq x y z
N MET A 1 16.00 -2.34 -16.72
CA MET A 1 16.42 -3.20 -15.59
C MET A 1 17.29 -2.47 -14.55
N THR A 2 17.60 -1.19 -14.73
CA THR A 2 18.48 -0.37 -13.85
C THR A 2 17.77 0.46 -12.77
N ARG A 3 16.46 0.29 -12.57
CA ARG A 3 15.66 1.03 -11.55
C ARG A 3 15.37 0.24 -10.27
N ILE A 4 15.96 -0.95 -10.09
CA ILE A 4 15.72 -1.86 -8.95
C ILE A 4 16.75 -1.65 -7.82
N LEU A 5 17.86 -0.98 -8.08
CA LEU A 5 18.93 -0.75 -7.10
C LEU A 5 19.18 0.76 -6.96
N LYS A 6 18.34 1.46 -6.20
CA LYS A 6 18.80 2.71 -5.56
C LYS A 6 19.87 2.30 -4.54
N PRO A 7 20.99 3.05 -4.39
CA PRO A 7 21.95 2.78 -3.34
C PRO A 7 21.22 2.93 -2.01
N LEU A 8 21.10 1.82 -1.29
CA LEU A 8 20.65 1.77 0.10
C LEU A 8 21.56 2.73 0.88
N GLY A 9 21.09 3.94 1.19
CA GLY A 9 21.79 4.86 2.09
C GLY A 9 22.10 4.11 3.38
N ARG A 10 23.32 4.27 3.92
CA ARG A 10 23.89 3.51 5.07
C ARG A 10 22.80 2.97 6.01
N PHE A 11 22.31 1.76 5.72
CA PHE A 11 21.37 1.06 6.58
C PHE A 11 22.18 0.56 7.75
N ASP A 12 22.07 1.23 8.90
CA ASP A 12 22.61 0.69 10.14
C ASP A 12 21.76 -0.51 10.56
N LEU A 13 22.10 -1.68 10.02
CA LEU A 13 21.49 -2.97 10.35
C LEU A 13 21.45 -3.24 11.87
N ALA A 14 22.34 -2.62 12.65
CA ALA A 14 22.37 -2.80 14.10
C ALA A 14 21.28 -1.97 14.83
N SER A 15 20.83 -0.87 14.24
CA SER A 15 19.80 0.02 14.83
C SER A 15 18.38 -0.55 14.75
N LEU A 16 18.09 -1.38 13.73
CA LEU A 16 16.77 -1.96 13.53
C LEU A 16 16.64 -3.31 14.24
N ALA A 17 15.57 -3.49 15.02
CA ALA A 17 15.27 -4.76 15.71
C ALA A 17 15.31 -5.98 14.77
N GLN A 18 14.94 -5.79 13.49
CA GLN A 18 14.95 -6.82 12.46
C GLN A 18 16.37 -7.20 12.01
N GLY A 19 17.24 -6.22 11.82
CA GLY A 19 18.63 -6.46 11.47
C GLY A 19 19.36 -7.17 12.61
N ARG A 20 19.08 -6.80 13.88
CA ARG A 20 19.60 -7.52 15.05
C ARG A 20 19.16 -8.99 15.10
N PHE A 21 17.90 -9.29 14.78
CA PHE A 21 17.39 -10.67 14.73
C PHE A 21 18.07 -11.48 13.62
N PHE A 22 18.14 -10.93 12.42
CA PHE A 22 18.85 -11.54 11.30
C PHE A 22 20.32 -11.84 11.64
N MET A 23 21.04 -10.87 12.22
CA MET A 23 22.42 -11.06 12.64
C MET A 23 22.58 -12.18 13.67
N LYS A 24 21.68 -12.29 14.67
CA LYS A 24 21.70 -13.40 15.63
C LYS A 24 21.61 -14.76 14.94
N PHE A 25 20.70 -14.91 13.98
CA PHE A 25 20.54 -16.18 13.26
C PHE A 25 21.69 -16.47 12.31
N ILE A 26 22.32 -15.45 11.70
CA ILE A 26 23.61 -15.62 11.02
C ILE A 26 24.64 -16.22 11.97
N PHE A 27 24.85 -15.61 13.15
CA PHE A 27 25.83 -16.11 14.12
C PHE A 27 25.51 -17.54 14.58
N LEU A 28 24.25 -17.84 14.86
CA LEU A 28 23.81 -19.19 15.24
C LEU A 28 24.06 -20.19 14.12
N PHE A 29 23.69 -19.87 12.88
CA PHE A 29 23.88 -20.76 11.74
C PHE A 29 25.37 -20.98 11.44
N THR A 30 26.19 -19.93 11.43
CA THR A 30 27.63 -20.03 11.22
C THR A 30 28.31 -20.81 12.34
N GLY A 31 27.97 -20.52 13.60
CA GLY A 31 28.49 -21.24 14.76
C GLY A 31 28.11 -22.72 14.73
N TRP A 32 26.85 -23.03 14.44
CA TRP A 32 26.38 -24.41 14.30
C TRP A 32 27.04 -25.15 13.14
N THR A 33 27.23 -24.49 12.00
CA THR A 33 27.93 -25.06 10.84
C THR A 33 29.38 -25.37 11.16
N LEU A 34 30.08 -24.48 11.87
CA LEU A 34 31.46 -24.76 12.32
C LEU A 34 31.49 -25.93 13.31
N LEU A 35 30.56 -25.97 14.26
CA LEU A 35 30.41 -27.07 15.21
C LEU A 35 30.23 -28.41 14.48
N SER A 36 29.31 -28.47 13.51
CA SER A 36 28.95 -29.69 12.79
C SER A 36 29.97 -30.15 11.76
N THR A 37 30.76 -29.23 11.19
CA THR A 37 31.69 -29.55 10.09
C THR A 37 33.16 -29.60 10.50
N VAL A 38 33.57 -28.82 11.50
CA VAL A 38 34.98 -28.71 11.91
C VAL A 38 35.25 -29.46 13.21
N TRP A 39 34.38 -29.31 14.20
CA TRP A 39 34.57 -29.94 15.52
C TRP A 39 33.93 -31.32 15.64
N GLY A 40 32.97 -31.64 14.76
CA GLY A 40 32.29 -32.92 14.72
C GLY A 40 31.24 -33.04 15.82
N LEU A 41 30.03 -33.45 15.43
CA LEU A 41 28.91 -33.72 16.35
C LEU A 41 28.48 -35.18 16.30
N GLU A 42 29.42 -36.07 16.01
CA GLU A 42 29.17 -37.49 15.79
C GLU A 42 28.55 -38.14 17.04
N ASP A 43 29.09 -37.87 18.23
CA ASP A 43 28.53 -38.38 19.50
C ASP A 43 27.07 -37.95 19.72
N LEU A 44 26.76 -36.68 19.43
CA LEU A 44 25.40 -36.16 19.55
C LEU A 44 24.47 -36.81 18.53
N ASP A 45 24.94 -36.92 17.29
CA ASP A 45 24.18 -37.51 16.21
C ASP A 45 23.89 -38.98 16.52
N GLU A 46 24.88 -39.76 16.95
CA GLU A 46 24.73 -41.17 17.36
C GLU A 46 23.75 -41.35 18.53
N LEU A 47 23.87 -40.54 19.58
CA LEU A 47 22.97 -40.57 20.74
C LEU A 47 21.52 -40.24 20.37
N THR A 48 21.32 -39.52 19.27
CA THR A 48 19.99 -39.07 18.84
C THR A 48 19.50 -39.79 17.60
N LEU A 49 20.16 -40.86 17.11
CA LEU A 49 19.67 -41.59 15.94
C LEU A 49 18.33 -42.29 16.23
N ALA A 50 17.38 -42.15 15.31
CA ALA A 50 16.09 -42.82 15.42
C ALA A 50 16.23 -44.35 15.30
N PRO A 51 15.37 -45.13 16.00
CA PRO A 51 15.25 -46.57 15.79
C PRO A 51 14.84 -46.92 14.36
N TRP A 52 15.21 -48.11 13.90
CA TRP A 52 14.89 -48.57 12.55
C TRP A 52 13.38 -48.77 12.38
N ILE A 53 12.81 -48.09 11.39
CA ILE A 53 11.49 -48.42 10.85
C ILE A 53 11.65 -49.12 9.50
N ASN A 54 10.83 -50.13 9.22
CA ASN A 54 10.88 -50.81 7.93
C ASN A 54 10.25 -49.93 6.86
N ALA A 55 11.00 -49.60 5.80
CA ALA A 55 10.55 -48.73 4.71
C ALA A 55 9.29 -49.23 4.01
N ARG A 56 9.09 -50.55 3.94
CA ARG A 56 7.92 -51.17 3.29
C ARG A 56 6.76 -51.44 4.24
N SER A 57 6.90 -51.12 5.53
CA SER A 57 5.78 -51.14 6.47
C SER A 57 4.79 -50.01 6.17
N PHE A 58 3.56 -50.12 6.70
CA PHE A 58 2.55 -49.06 6.59
C PHE A 58 3.07 -47.71 7.10
N ALA A 59 3.73 -47.69 8.26
CA ALA A 59 4.32 -46.47 8.83
C ALA A 59 5.46 -45.92 7.94
N GLY A 60 6.30 -46.79 7.38
CA GLY A 60 7.37 -46.39 6.47
C GLY A 60 6.87 -45.80 5.16
N GLN A 61 5.83 -46.38 4.56
CA GLN A 61 5.21 -45.84 3.35
C GLN A 61 4.53 -44.49 3.58
N ILE A 62 3.91 -44.28 4.75
CA ILE A 62 3.33 -42.98 5.13
C ILE A 62 4.43 -41.93 5.29
N ALA A 63 5.52 -42.26 5.98
CA ALA A 63 6.66 -41.36 6.17
C ALA A 63 7.25 -40.98 4.80
N GLU A 64 7.53 -41.96 3.94
CA GLU A 64 8.04 -41.70 2.59
C GLU A 64 7.08 -40.83 1.75
N ALA A 65 5.77 -41.09 1.80
CA ALA A 65 4.79 -40.27 1.10
C ALA A 65 4.74 -38.82 1.64
N PHE A 66 4.86 -38.63 2.96
CA PHE A 66 4.91 -37.31 3.58
C PHE A 66 6.20 -36.55 3.25
N ALA A 67 7.33 -37.25 3.23
CA ALA A 67 8.62 -36.72 2.78
C ALA A 67 8.54 -36.23 1.32
N LEU A 68 7.90 -37.00 0.43
CA LEU A 68 7.66 -36.60 -0.96
C LEU A 68 6.75 -35.36 -1.06
N LEU A 69 5.70 -35.27 -0.26
CA LEU A 69 4.80 -34.11 -0.23
C LEU A 69 5.54 -32.83 0.19
N THR A 70 6.49 -32.97 1.11
CA THR A 70 7.30 -31.88 1.67
C THR A 70 8.66 -31.72 0.99
N HIS A 71 8.84 -32.37 -0.16
CA HIS A 71 10.08 -32.34 -0.90
C HIS A 71 10.46 -30.90 -1.31
N PRO A 72 11.74 -30.48 -1.18
CA PRO A 72 12.17 -29.10 -1.44
C PRO A 72 11.71 -28.55 -2.78
N ALA A 73 11.78 -29.37 -3.85
CA ALA A 73 11.36 -28.95 -5.18
C ALA A 73 9.88 -28.56 -5.24
N LEU A 74 8.99 -29.30 -4.57
CA LEU A 74 7.55 -28.99 -4.54
C LEU A 74 7.28 -27.75 -3.69
N VAL A 75 7.94 -27.63 -2.54
CA VAL A 75 7.83 -26.47 -1.66
C VAL A 75 8.25 -25.19 -2.38
N PHE A 76 9.40 -25.19 -3.07
CA PHE A 76 9.86 -24.01 -3.81
C PHE A 76 9.02 -23.73 -5.05
N ALA A 77 8.51 -24.75 -5.75
CA ALA A 77 7.55 -24.56 -6.83
C ALA A 77 6.27 -23.87 -6.35
N PHE A 78 5.76 -24.27 -5.16
CA PHE A 78 4.64 -23.61 -4.52
C PHE A 78 4.95 -22.15 -4.18
N ILE A 79 6.09 -21.86 -3.54
CA ILE A 79 6.52 -20.48 -3.22
C ILE A 79 6.62 -19.62 -4.50
N LEU A 80 7.18 -20.16 -5.58
CA LEU A 80 7.28 -19.47 -6.87
C LEU A 80 5.90 -19.21 -7.48
N ALA A 81 4.98 -20.17 -7.40
CA ALA A 81 3.60 -19.98 -7.83
C ALA A 81 2.90 -18.87 -7.02
N MET A 82 3.16 -18.79 -5.70
CA MET A 82 2.68 -17.68 -4.86
C MET A 82 3.31 -16.34 -5.24
N ALA A 83 4.61 -16.31 -5.56
CA ALA A 83 5.29 -15.11 -6.05
C ALA A 83 4.65 -14.61 -7.36
N LEU A 84 4.37 -15.51 -8.31
CA LEU A 84 3.69 -15.17 -9.57
C LEU A 84 2.24 -14.70 -9.34
N TRP A 85 1.52 -15.35 -8.42
CA TRP A 85 0.16 -14.96 -8.05
C TRP A 85 0.11 -13.56 -7.43
N THR A 86 1.04 -13.25 -6.52
CA THR A 86 1.16 -11.91 -5.90
C THR A 86 1.60 -10.84 -6.89
N LEU A 87 2.49 -11.17 -7.85
CA LEU A 87 2.85 -10.28 -8.97
C LEU A 87 1.63 -9.87 -9.80
N ARG A 88 0.77 -10.84 -10.15
CA ARG A 88 -0.46 -10.59 -10.93
C ARG A 88 -1.44 -9.67 -10.19
N ARG A 89 -1.46 -9.72 -8.85
CA ARG A 89 -2.28 -8.84 -7.99
C ARG A 89 -1.64 -7.47 -7.70
N ARG A 90 -0.53 -7.13 -8.37
CA ARG A 90 0.21 -5.86 -8.21
C ARG A 90 0.78 -5.61 -6.81
N ILE A 91 0.94 -6.65 -5.98
CA ILE A 91 1.59 -6.57 -4.67
C ILE A 91 3.11 -6.74 -4.86
N ARG A 92 3.74 -5.73 -5.47
CA ARG A 92 5.11 -5.84 -6.02
C ARG A 92 6.19 -6.10 -4.95
N ARG A 93 6.07 -5.51 -3.76
CA ARG A 93 7.05 -5.69 -2.66
C ARG A 93 7.05 -7.13 -2.13
N LEU A 94 5.86 -7.67 -1.84
CA LEU A 94 5.70 -9.05 -1.38
C LEU A 94 6.13 -10.07 -2.43
N ALA A 95 5.78 -9.83 -3.70
CA ALA A 95 6.26 -10.64 -4.81
C ALA A 95 7.79 -10.66 -4.92
N GLY A 96 8.44 -9.51 -4.76
CA GLY A 96 9.91 -9.41 -4.73
C GLY A 96 10.51 -10.22 -3.58
N ALA A 97 9.90 -10.16 -2.39
CA ALA A 97 10.34 -10.95 -1.24
C ALA A 97 10.18 -12.47 -1.47
N LEU A 98 9.03 -12.92 -1.97
CA LEU A 98 8.81 -14.34 -2.29
C LEU A 98 9.73 -14.84 -3.40
N GLY A 99 10.10 -13.98 -4.36
CA GLY A 99 11.11 -14.30 -5.37
C GLY A 99 12.51 -14.40 -4.77
N ALA A 100 12.89 -13.47 -3.88
CA ALA A 100 14.19 -13.48 -3.20
C ALA A 100 14.39 -14.72 -2.31
N VAL A 101 13.30 -15.27 -1.76
CA VAL A 101 13.33 -16.52 -0.99
C VAL A 101 13.93 -17.69 -1.79
N ALA A 102 13.67 -17.79 -3.09
CA ALA A 102 14.16 -18.90 -3.92
C ALA A 102 15.71 -18.95 -4.05
N PHE A 103 16.41 -17.84 -3.78
CA PHE A 103 17.87 -17.82 -3.80
C PHE A 103 18.53 -18.64 -2.68
N VAL A 104 17.77 -19.13 -1.69
CA VAL A 104 18.29 -20.09 -0.71
C VAL A 104 18.68 -21.43 -1.35
N ILE A 105 18.11 -21.77 -2.52
CA ILE A 105 18.38 -23.02 -3.24
C ILE A 105 19.85 -23.13 -3.64
N PRO A 106 20.42 -22.20 -4.44
CA PRO A 106 21.83 -22.27 -4.81
C PRO A 106 22.77 -22.14 -3.60
N ILE A 107 22.35 -21.44 -2.54
CA ILE A 107 23.14 -21.32 -1.30
C ILE A 107 23.21 -22.66 -0.57
N THR A 108 22.07 -23.33 -0.41
CA THR A 108 22.00 -24.66 0.22
C THR A 108 22.84 -25.66 -0.56
N ALA A 109 22.70 -25.67 -1.90
CA ALA A 109 23.50 -26.54 -2.77
C ALA A 109 25.00 -26.24 -2.66
N GLY A 110 25.39 -24.96 -2.60
CA GLY A 110 26.79 -24.55 -2.41
C GLY A 110 27.37 -25.05 -1.08
N ILE A 111 26.62 -24.93 0.02
CA ILE A 111 27.06 -25.42 1.33
C ILE A 111 27.16 -26.95 1.33
N GLN A 112 26.19 -27.64 0.74
CA GLN A 112 26.21 -29.10 0.58
C GLN A 112 27.39 -29.59 -0.24
N PHE A 113 27.76 -28.86 -1.30
CA PHE A 113 28.92 -29.16 -2.13
C PHE A 113 30.23 -28.95 -1.38
N ILE A 114 30.35 -27.87 -0.61
CA ILE A 114 31.57 -27.54 0.15
C ILE A 114 31.78 -28.50 1.32
N THR A 115 30.72 -28.81 2.06
CA THR A 115 30.80 -29.65 3.27
C THR A 115 30.86 -31.14 2.95
N ASN A 116 30.20 -31.56 1.87
CA ASN A 116 30.16 -32.93 1.36
C ASN A 116 29.96 -34.00 2.45
N GLN A 117 29.11 -33.70 3.45
CA GLN A 117 28.86 -34.63 4.55
C GLN A 117 28.02 -35.82 4.08
N PRO A 118 28.44 -37.06 4.38
CA PRO A 118 27.67 -38.25 4.04
C PRO A 118 26.38 -38.34 4.87
N ARG A 119 25.39 -39.04 4.33
CA ARG A 119 24.16 -39.37 5.07
C ARG A 119 24.33 -40.61 5.93
N PRO A 120 23.58 -40.73 7.04
CA PRO A 120 23.54 -41.97 7.82
C PRO A 120 22.84 -43.08 7.02
N ALA A 121 23.24 -44.33 7.28
CA ALA A 121 22.61 -45.50 6.66
C ALA A 121 21.10 -45.54 6.98
N SER A 122 20.28 -45.70 5.94
CA SER A 122 18.83 -45.58 6.03
C SER A 122 18.13 -46.74 5.31
N PRO A 123 17.05 -47.29 5.87
CA PRO A 123 16.14 -48.19 5.15
C PRO A 123 15.50 -47.57 3.89
N PHE A 124 15.62 -46.25 3.72
CA PHE A 124 15.04 -45.45 2.64
C PHE A 124 16.09 -44.89 1.67
N GLU A 125 17.25 -45.55 1.55
CA GLU A 125 18.32 -45.14 0.62
C GLU A 125 17.86 -45.06 -0.84
N ASP A 126 16.82 -45.80 -1.21
CA ASP A 126 16.20 -45.79 -2.54
C ASP A 126 15.13 -44.70 -2.73
N SER A 127 14.80 -43.95 -1.68
CA SER A 127 13.81 -42.88 -1.72
C SER A 127 14.34 -41.66 -2.49
N LEU A 128 13.47 -41.01 -3.28
CA LEU A 128 13.79 -39.75 -3.98
C LEU A 128 14.22 -38.61 -3.03
N THR A 129 13.81 -38.73 -1.77
CA THR A 129 14.12 -37.81 -0.66
C THR A 129 15.56 -37.98 -0.15
N TYR A 130 16.19 -39.13 -0.42
CA TYR A 130 17.57 -39.43 -0.05
C TYR A 130 18.53 -38.86 -1.10
N GLN A 131 19.32 -37.85 -0.72
CA GLN A 131 20.28 -37.16 -1.59
C GLN A 131 21.72 -37.42 -1.15
N ILE A 132 22.70 -37.17 -2.02
CA ILE A 132 24.10 -37.53 -1.79
C ILE A 132 24.75 -36.72 -0.64
N SER A 133 24.39 -35.43 -0.49
CA SER A 133 24.91 -34.57 0.58
C SER A 133 23.85 -34.30 1.64
N ALA A 134 24.31 -34.26 2.89
CA ALA A 134 23.44 -34.25 4.06
C ALA A 134 23.34 -32.87 4.73
N TYR A 135 24.38 -32.04 4.68
CA TYR A 135 24.42 -30.78 5.43
C TYR A 135 24.32 -29.51 4.56
N PRO A 136 23.41 -28.56 4.87
CA PRO A 136 22.29 -28.69 5.80
C PRO A 136 21.12 -29.46 5.16
N SER A 137 20.18 -29.93 5.98
CA SER A 137 18.98 -30.63 5.48
C SER A 137 18.12 -29.73 4.58
N ALA A 138 18.04 -30.06 3.29
CA ALA A 138 17.26 -29.30 2.31
C ALA A 138 15.75 -29.28 2.62
N HIS A 139 15.21 -30.37 3.18
CA HIS A 139 13.81 -30.45 3.63
C HIS A 139 13.54 -29.42 4.72
N MET A 140 14.43 -29.35 5.72
CA MET A 140 14.29 -28.40 6.82
C MET A 140 14.48 -26.95 6.36
N VAL A 141 15.38 -26.68 5.42
CA VAL A 141 15.50 -25.34 4.81
C VAL A 141 14.20 -24.95 4.11
N ALA A 142 13.69 -25.80 3.23
CA ALA A 142 12.49 -25.52 2.43
C ALA A 142 11.26 -25.28 3.32
N VAL A 143 11.05 -26.13 4.32
CA VAL A 143 9.87 -26.06 5.19
C VAL A 143 9.97 -24.90 6.19
N SER A 144 11.16 -24.60 6.71
CA SER A 144 11.36 -23.42 7.56
C SER A 144 11.07 -22.13 6.79
N VAL A 145 11.54 -22.05 5.55
CA VAL A 145 11.26 -20.93 4.66
C VAL A 145 9.76 -20.85 4.33
N LEU A 146 9.11 -21.97 4.00
CA LEU A 146 7.67 -22.02 3.71
C LEU A 146 6.85 -21.59 4.92
N ALA A 147 7.17 -22.08 6.12
CA ALA A 147 6.55 -21.69 7.37
C ALA A 147 6.61 -20.16 7.58
N TRP A 148 7.77 -19.56 7.31
CA TRP A 148 7.94 -18.11 7.34
C TRP A 148 7.10 -17.39 6.28
N VAL A 149 7.06 -17.90 5.05
CA VAL A 149 6.24 -17.37 3.96
C VAL A 149 4.75 -17.39 4.32
N LEU A 150 4.25 -18.52 4.84
CA LEU A 150 2.87 -18.67 5.26
C LEU A 150 2.52 -17.76 6.43
N ALA A 151 3.40 -17.63 7.43
CA ALA A 151 3.22 -16.69 8.53
C ALA A 151 3.19 -15.23 8.04
N THR A 152 4.06 -14.87 7.09
CA THR A 152 4.11 -13.55 6.45
C THR A 152 2.82 -13.26 5.69
N LEU A 153 2.34 -14.21 4.90
CA LEU A 153 1.11 -14.08 4.11
C LEU A 153 -0.14 -14.02 4.97
N GLY A 154 -0.23 -14.85 6.02
CA GLY A 154 -1.33 -14.83 6.97
C GLY A 154 -1.45 -13.46 7.65
N HIS A 155 -0.33 -12.80 7.92
CA HIS A 155 -0.32 -11.44 8.44
C HIS A 155 -0.67 -10.38 7.37
N ALA A 156 -0.10 -10.50 6.17
CA ALA A 156 -0.37 -9.59 5.05
C ALA A 156 -1.84 -9.62 4.59
N GLN A 157 -2.56 -10.72 4.80
CA GLN A 157 -3.96 -10.90 4.40
C GLN A 157 -4.98 -10.43 5.44
N ARG A 158 -4.62 -9.51 6.35
CA ARG A 158 -5.59 -8.84 7.25
C ARG A 158 -6.34 -9.81 8.20
N LEU A 159 -5.72 -10.91 8.59
CA LEU A 159 -6.35 -11.90 9.46
C LEU A 159 -6.26 -11.49 10.95
N THR A 160 -7.35 -11.66 11.71
CA THR A 160 -7.44 -11.38 13.17
C THR A 160 -6.28 -12.00 13.99
N THR A 161 -6.00 -11.48 15.19
CA THR A 161 -4.93 -11.98 16.09
C THR A 161 -5.02 -13.49 16.35
N SER A 162 -6.23 -14.04 16.46
CA SER A 162 -6.47 -15.48 16.63
C SER A 162 -6.10 -16.30 15.39
N SER A 163 -6.26 -15.76 14.18
CA SER A 163 -5.78 -16.40 12.95
C SER A 163 -4.27 -16.28 12.75
N ALA A 164 -3.64 -15.19 13.20
CA ALA A 164 -2.19 -15.09 13.21
C ALA A 164 -1.58 -16.17 14.13
N LEU A 165 -2.13 -16.36 15.34
CA LEU A 165 -1.71 -17.43 16.24
C LEU A 165 -1.92 -18.82 15.61
N ARG A 166 -3.08 -19.08 14.98
CA ARG A 166 -3.34 -20.34 14.28
C ARG A 166 -2.33 -20.60 13.16
N SER A 167 -2.03 -19.61 12.33
CA SER A 167 -1.03 -19.77 11.25
C SER A 167 0.37 -20.08 11.79
N ARG A 168 0.76 -19.48 12.92
CA ARG A 168 2.03 -19.77 13.60
C ARG A 168 2.06 -21.19 14.15
N LEU A 169 0.98 -21.63 14.77
CA LEU A 169 0.85 -23.00 15.27
C LEU A 169 0.93 -24.02 14.13
N ILE A 170 0.23 -23.78 13.02
CA ILE A 170 0.29 -24.63 11.83
C ILE A 170 1.70 -24.67 11.24
N ALA A 171 2.35 -23.51 11.11
CA ALA A 171 3.71 -23.42 10.59
C ALA A 171 4.74 -24.15 11.47
N THR A 172 4.60 -24.01 12.80
CA THR A 172 5.45 -24.70 13.78
C THR A 172 5.21 -26.20 13.75
N LEU A 173 3.95 -26.63 13.71
CA LEU A 173 3.57 -28.03 13.60
C LEU A 173 4.12 -28.66 12.32
N LEU A 174 4.07 -27.96 11.19
CA LEU A 174 4.63 -28.43 9.92
C LEU A 174 6.14 -28.66 10.01
N ILE A 175 6.89 -27.72 10.61
CA ILE A 175 8.34 -27.89 10.85
C ILE A 175 8.60 -29.13 11.73
N LEU A 176 7.86 -29.28 12.82
CA LEU A 176 8.02 -30.41 13.75
C LEU A 176 7.68 -31.76 13.09
N MET A 177 6.63 -31.79 12.26
CA MET A 177 6.25 -32.99 11.51
C MET A 177 7.33 -33.40 10.52
N VAL A 178 7.88 -32.46 9.75
CA VAL A 178 8.95 -32.75 8.78
C VAL A 178 10.24 -33.11 9.48
N LEU A 179 10.56 -32.48 10.62
CA LEU A 179 11.70 -32.86 11.45
C LEU A 179 11.55 -34.30 11.92
N GLY A 180 10.40 -34.66 12.51
CA GLY A 180 10.12 -36.00 13.01
C GLY A 180 10.14 -37.05 11.91
N ASP A 181 9.59 -36.73 10.74
CA ASP A 181 9.58 -37.59 9.56
C ASP A 181 10.99 -37.90 9.06
N GLN A 182 11.81 -36.88 8.81
CA GLN A 182 13.18 -37.06 8.33
C GLN A 182 14.07 -37.75 9.38
N TRP A 183 13.81 -37.48 10.66
CA TRP A 183 14.48 -38.14 11.77
C TRP A 183 14.14 -39.63 11.85
N ILE A 184 12.85 -39.99 11.82
CA ILE A 184 12.37 -41.39 11.86
C ILE A 184 12.82 -42.18 10.63
N MET A 185 12.78 -41.57 9.44
CA MET A 185 13.30 -42.20 8.22
C MET A 185 14.83 -42.31 8.22
N ARG A 186 15.52 -41.69 9.19
CA ARG A 186 16.98 -41.66 9.30
C ARG A 186 17.65 -41.18 8.01
N THR A 187 17.00 -40.27 7.29
CA THR A 187 17.54 -39.69 6.04
C THR A 187 18.57 -38.60 6.36
N GLN A 188 18.60 -38.12 7.60
CA GLN A 188 19.40 -36.99 8.10
C GLN A 188 19.74 -37.22 9.58
N THR A 189 20.87 -36.69 10.05
CA THR A 189 21.22 -36.62 11.47
C THR A 189 20.63 -35.38 12.14
N THR A 190 20.59 -35.38 13.47
CA THR A 190 20.05 -34.25 14.26
C THR A 190 20.78 -32.95 13.95
N SER A 191 22.11 -33.00 13.82
CA SER A 191 22.92 -31.83 13.49
C SER A 191 22.60 -31.25 12.11
N GLN A 192 22.28 -32.11 11.14
CA GLN A 192 21.89 -31.72 9.78
C GLN A 192 20.47 -31.12 9.74
N LEU A 193 19.55 -31.65 10.54
CA LEU A 193 18.20 -31.11 10.69
C LEU A 193 18.22 -29.71 11.33
N ILE A 194 18.98 -29.52 12.41
CA ILE A 194 19.12 -28.23 13.09
C ILE A 194 19.77 -27.20 12.14
N GLY A 195 20.82 -27.59 11.41
CA GLY A 195 21.48 -26.72 10.42
C GLY A 195 20.51 -26.23 9.35
N GLY A 196 19.61 -27.09 8.87
CA GLY A 196 18.59 -26.71 7.88
C GLY A 196 17.55 -25.73 8.42
N VAL A 197 17.11 -25.90 9.66
CA VAL A 197 16.20 -24.94 10.33
C VAL A 197 16.89 -23.58 10.48
N LEU A 198 18.13 -23.56 10.98
CA LEU A 198 18.89 -22.32 11.19
C LEU A 198 19.13 -21.57 9.89
N LEU A 199 19.53 -22.25 8.80
CA LEU A 199 19.69 -21.61 7.49
C LEU A 199 18.36 -21.06 6.97
N GLY A 200 17.27 -21.83 7.09
CA GLY A 200 15.94 -21.39 6.63
C GLY A 200 15.46 -20.13 7.35
N ILE A 201 15.60 -20.07 8.68
CA ILE A 201 15.24 -18.87 9.47
C ILE A 201 16.16 -17.69 9.12
N THR A 202 17.46 -17.93 8.98
CA THR A 202 18.44 -16.90 8.61
C THR A 202 18.08 -16.28 7.26
N TRP A 203 17.79 -17.12 6.27
CA TRP A 203 17.45 -16.64 4.93
C TRP A 203 16.13 -15.88 4.90
N ALA A 204 15.08 -16.44 5.52
CA ALA A 204 13.76 -15.81 5.57
C ALA A 204 13.81 -14.44 6.26
N SER A 205 14.53 -14.33 7.39
CA SER A 205 14.68 -13.06 8.09
C SER A 205 15.52 -12.04 7.31
N GLY A 206 16.60 -12.47 6.64
CA GLY A 206 17.41 -11.60 5.79
C GLY A 206 16.64 -11.02 4.61
N VAL A 207 15.80 -11.83 3.96
CA VAL A 207 14.92 -11.36 2.88
C VAL A 207 13.95 -10.29 3.38
N LEU A 208 13.38 -10.44 4.57
CA LEU A 208 12.49 -9.43 5.15
C LEU A 208 13.19 -8.10 5.40
N VAL A 209 14.42 -8.14 5.92
CA VAL A 209 15.24 -6.94 6.14
C VAL A 209 15.54 -6.22 4.83
N VAL A 210 15.97 -6.95 3.80
CA VAL A 210 16.32 -6.37 2.49
C VAL A 210 15.10 -5.82 1.75
N THR A 211 13.95 -6.46 1.90
CA THR A 211 12.72 -6.09 1.17
C THR A 211 11.90 -5.00 1.87
N GLY A 212 12.26 -4.66 3.11
CA GLY A 212 11.56 -3.65 3.90
C GLY A 212 10.13 -4.05 4.29
N VAL A 213 9.79 -5.33 4.25
CA VAL A 213 8.43 -5.84 4.57
C VAL A 213 8.22 -5.98 6.10
N GLY A 214 8.79 -5.07 6.90
CA GLY A 214 8.61 -5.05 8.35
C GLY A 214 7.28 -4.41 8.74
N PRO A 215 6.36 -5.15 9.40
CA PRO A 215 6.49 -5.47 10.82
C PRO A 215 6.01 -6.89 11.18
N ILE A 216 6.93 -7.87 11.17
CA ILE A 216 6.66 -9.24 11.68
C ILE A 216 7.35 -9.49 13.03
N LEU A 217 8.44 -8.76 13.32
CA LEU A 217 9.27 -8.99 14.51
C LEU A 217 8.86 -8.18 15.75
N GLN A 218 8.06 -7.11 15.62
CA GLN A 218 7.57 -6.37 16.79
C GLN A 218 6.58 -7.19 17.64
N GLY A 219 5.97 -8.24 17.07
CA GLY A 219 5.18 -9.22 17.84
C GLY A 219 6.00 -10.33 18.52
N TRP A 220 7.30 -10.45 18.19
CA TRP A 220 8.20 -11.47 18.76
C TRP A 220 9.07 -10.89 19.87
N ALA A 221 9.45 -9.62 19.76
CA ALA A 221 10.09 -8.88 20.82
C ALA A 221 9.02 -8.26 21.73
N GLY A 222 8.47 -9.05 22.65
CA GLY A 222 7.88 -8.53 23.89
C GLY A 222 8.96 -7.90 24.80
N LEU A 223 9.89 -7.16 24.21
CA LEU A 223 10.84 -6.31 24.91
C LEU A 223 10.14 -4.97 25.01
N GLY A 224 9.59 -4.70 26.20
CA GLY A 224 9.13 -3.37 26.60
C GLY A 224 10.28 -2.39 26.58
N LEU A 225 10.67 -1.95 25.38
CA LEU A 225 11.46 -0.75 25.21
C LEU A 225 10.57 0.41 25.69
N PRO A 226 11.07 1.29 26.57
CA PRO A 226 10.34 2.48 26.94
C PRO A 226 10.11 3.28 25.66
N VAL A 227 8.85 3.36 25.24
CA VAL A 227 8.45 4.33 24.22
C VAL A 227 8.47 5.67 24.94
N GLU A 228 9.32 6.58 24.48
CA GLU A 228 9.32 7.96 24.96
C GLU A 228 7.91 8.52 24.72
N GLN A 229 7.18 8.78 25.80
CA GLN A 229 5.80 9.23 25.70
C GLN A 229 5.80 10.66 25.16
N SER A 230 5.17 10.82 24.01
CA SER A 230 4.88 12.09 23.39
C SER A 230 3.54 12.61 23.93
N ASP A 231 3.47 13.91 24.21
CA ASP A 231 2.21 14.55 24.62
C ASP A 231 1.20 14.71 23.47
N LYS A 232 1.58 14.31 22.25
CA LYS A 232 0.77 14.44 21.03
C LYS A 232 -0.46 13.52 21.03
N ARG A 233 -1.52 13.97 20.37
CA ARG A 233 -2.79 13.25 20.20
C ARG A 233 -3.32 13.41 18.78
N ALA A 234 -3.84 12.32 18.23
CA ALA A 234 -4.55 12.34 16.95
C ALA A 234 -6.07 12.28 17.15
N ALA A 235 -6.84 12.87 16.23
CA ALA A 235 -8.24 12.50 16.01
C ALA A 235 -8.35 11.62 14.77
N VAL A 236 -9.20 10.60 14.83
CA VAL A 236 -9.48 9.70 13.70
C VAL A 236 -10.93 9.87 13.29
N ILE A 237 -11.15 10.59 12.19
CA ILE A 237 -12.47 10.76 11.57
C ILE A 237 -12.65 9.67 10.53
N TYR A 238 -13.62 8.78 10.71
CA TYR A 238 -13.80 7.65 9.81
C TYR A 238 -15.22 7.49 9.30
N ASN A 239 -15.34 7.08 8.03
CA ASN A 239 -16.61 6.72 7.43
C ASN A 239 -16.86 5.21 7.57
N PRO A 240 -17.86 4.79 8.38
CA PRO A 240 -18.10 3.38 8.67
C PRO A 240 -18.49 2.57 7.44
N THR A 241 -19.00 3.21 6.37
CA THR A 241 -19.35 2.53 5.11
C THR A 241 -18.16 2.28 4.20
N LYS A 242 -17.04 2.98 4.42
CA LYS A 242 -15.82 2.86 3.62
C LYS A 242 -14.74 2.04 4.33
N VAL A 243 -14.72 2.08 5.66
CA VAL A 243 -13.83 1.25 6.48
C VAL A 243 -14.46 -0.13 6.69
N LEU A 244 -14.11 -1.09 5.82
CA LEU A 244 -14.72 -2.43 5.79
C LEU A 244 -14.44 -3.29 7.04
N ASP A 245 -13.29 -3.10 7.69
CA ASP A 245 -12.91 -3.81 8.92
C ASP A 245 -12.41 -2.80 9.97
N PHE A 246 -13.37 -2.18 10.66
CA PHE A 246 -13.10 -1.17 11.67
C PHE A 246 -12.25 -1.72 12.83
N ALA A 247 -12.50 -2.95 13.28
CA ALA A 247 -11.77 -3.52 14.42
C ALA A 247 -10.27 -3.67 14.10
N LEU A 248 -9.95 -4.11 12.87
CA LEU A 248 -8.57 -4.22 12.43
C LEU A 248 -7.94 -2.86 12.17
N PHE A 249 -8.66 -1.94 11.53
CA PHE A 249 -8.21 -0.57 11.30
C PHE A 249 -7.87 0.13 12.62
N ARG A 250 -8.79 0.08 13.59
CA ARG A 250 -8.63 0.62 14.93
C ARG A 250 -7.40 0.06 15.64
N ARG A 251 -7.24 -1.26 15.66
CA ARG A 251 -6.06 -1.91 16.27
C ARG A 251 -4.75 -1.45 15.64
N ARG A 252 -4.70 -1.23 14.33
CA ARG A 252 -3.48 -0.74 13.65
C ARG A 252 -3.18 0.70 14.02
N VAL A 253 -4.18 1.58 13.96
CA VAL A 253 -3.99 2.99 14.31
C VAL A 253 -3.55 3.11 15.76
N GLU A 254 -4.22 2.42 16.69
CA GLU A 254 -3.83 2.39 18.11
C GLU A 254 -2.43 1.81 18.31
N TYR A 255 -2.07 0.75 17.59
CA TYR A 255 -0.73 0.16 17.64
C TYR A 255 0.35 1.14 17.17
N GLU A 256 0.17 1.78 16.02
CA GLU A 256 1.14 2.73 15.45
C GLU A 256 1.26 4.00 16.32
N LEU A 257 0.14 4.51 16.84
CA LEU A 257 0.14 5.62 17.81
C LEU A 257 0.90 5.26 19.07
N GLN A 258 0.62 4.08 19.65
CA GLN A 258 1.30 3.61 20.85
C GLN A 258 2.80 3.40 20.58
N ALA A 259 3.17 2.83 19.44
CA ALA A 259 4.56 2.62 19.04
C ALA A 259 5.31 3.95 18.83
N ALA A 260 4.61 4.99 18.37
CA ALA A 260 5.13 6.34 18.25
C ALA A 260 5.06 7.16 19.55
N GLY A 261 4.53 6.58 20.64
CA GLY A 261 4.43 7.23 21.95
C GLY A 261 3.29 8.23 22.09
N TRP A 262 2.34 8.27 21.16
CA TRP A 262 1.21 9.21 21.18
C TRP A 262 0.14 8.79 22.18
N LYS A 263 -0.64 9.76 22.65
CA LYS A 263 -1.85 9.52 23.46
C LYS A 263 -2.90 8.74 22.65
N PRO A 264 -3.80 8.00 23.34
CA PRO A 264 -4.93 7.36 22.68
C PRO A 264 -5.73 8.35 21.81
N PRO A 265 -6.07 7.96 20.57
CA PRO A 265 -6.71 8.88 19.64
C PRO A 265 -8.16 9.18 20.05
N LEU A 266 -8.67 10.31 19.59
CA LEU A 266 -10.10 10.60 19.61
C LEU A 266 -10.75 9.90 18.40
N TRP A 267 -11.62 8.91 18.65
CA TRP A 267 -12.33 8.20 17.59
C TRP A 267 -13.65 8.89 17.27
N LEU A 268 -13.82 9.33 16.02
CA LEU A 268 -14.94 10.13 15.57
C LEU A 268 -15.60 9.50 14.33
N GLU A 269 -16.76 8.90 14.52
CA GLU A 269 -17.52 8.26 13.45
C GLU A 269 -18.34 9.29 12.66
N THR A 270 -18.29 9.23 11.32
CA THR A 270 -19.12 10.11 10.49
C THR A 270 -20.56 9.62 10.36
N GLU A 271 -21.48 10.58 10.30
CA GLU A 271 -22.90 10.34 10.00
C GLU A 271 -23.18 10.53 8.51
N ARG A 272 -24.27 9.95 7.98
CA ARG A 272 -24.63 10.13 6.56
C ARG A 272 -24.95 11.60 6.25
N GLU A 273 -25.67 12.24 7.14
CA GLU A 273 -26.10 13.64 7.06
C GLU A 273 -24.97 14.61 7.41
N ASN A 274 -23.88 14.10 8.01
CA ASN A 274 -22.71 14.89 8.37
C ASN A 274 -21.43 14.11 8.06
N PRO A 275 -20.92 14.17 6.82
CA PRO A 275 -19.82 13.30 6.38
C PRO A 275 -18.44 13.74 6.90
N GLY A 276 -18.35 14.53 7.98
CA GLY A 276 -17.09 14.93 8.59
C GLY A 276 -17.10 16.26 9.33
N GLY A 277 -18.10 17.11 9.10
CA GLY A 277 -18.17 18.47 9.65
C GLY A 277 -18.16 18.55 11.19
N LYS A 278 -19.15 17.93 11.85
CA LYS A 278 -19.25 17.90 13.32
C LYS A 278 -18.00 17.31 13.96
N MET A 279 -17.48 16.24 13.37
CA MET A 279 -16.31 15.52 13.86
C MET A 279 -15.03 16.36 13.71
N SER A 280 -14.93 17.16 12.64
CA SER A 280 -13.82 18.09 12.48
C SER A 280 -13.85 19.17 13.57
N GLN A 281 -15.03 19.73 13.87
CA GLN A 281 -15.16 20.67 14.99
C GLN A 281 -14.75 20.05 16.33
N GLN A 282 -15.18 18.82 16.61
CA GLN A 282 -14.76 18.09 17.82
C GLN A 282 -13.24 17.87 17.89
N ALA A 283 -12.59 17.64 16.75
CA ALA A 283 -11.14 17.51 16.67
C ALA A 283 -10.43 18.84 16.93
N ILE A 284 -10.96 19.95 16.38
CA ILE A 284 -10.46 21.32 16.62
C ILE A 284 -10.59 21.67 18.11
N ASP A 285 -11.76 21.46 18.70
CA ASP A 285 -12.03 21.75 20.11
C ASP A 285 -11.14 20.93 21.05
N ALA A 286 -10.75 19.73 20.62
CA ALA A 286 -9.84 18.86 21.36
C ALA A 286 -8.34 19.22 21.18
N ASN A 287 -8.02 20.22 20.36
CA ASN A 287 -6.67 20.70 20.05
C ASN A 287 -5.69 19.55 19.72
N VAL A 288 -6.08 18.70 18.77
CA VAL A 288 -5.27 17.56 18.34
C VAL A 288 -4.13 17.99 17.42
N ASP A 289 -3.03 17.21 17.42
CA ASP A 289 -1.84 17.49 16.61
C ASP A 289 -1.99 17.03 15.15
N VAL A 290 -2.91 16.11 14.87
CA VAL A 290 -3.21 15.62 13.51
C VAL A 290 -4.62 15.06 13.44
N VAL A 291 -5.29 15.30 12.30
CA VAL A 291 -6.55 14.64 11.96
C VAL A 291 -6.31 13.57 10.91
N ILE A 292 -6.48 12.32 11.30
CA ILE A 292 -6.45 11.15 10.42
C ILE A 292 -7.85 10.97 9.84
N VAL A 293 -8.01 11.10 8.52
CA VAL A 293 -9.33 10.95 7.87
C VAL A 293 -9.38 9.66 7.05
N ALA A 294 -10.25 8.72 7.43
CA ALA A 294 -10.45 7.44 6.75
C ALA A 294 -11.84 7.40 6.10
N GLY A 295 -11.93 7.90 4.87
CA GLY A 295 -13.20 8.00 4.14
C GLY A 295 -13.04 8.06 2.62
N GLY A 296 -14.16 8.32 1.94
CA GLY A 296 -14.15 8.65 0.51
C GLY A 296 -13.84 10.12 0.26
N ASP A 297 -13.78 10.52 -1.01
CA ASP A 297 -13.41 11.88 -1.41
C ASP A 297 -14.32 12.95 -0.77
N GLY A 298 -15.65 12.73 -0.70
CA GLY A 298 -16.56 13.65 -0.02
C GLY A 298 -16.31 13.80 1.49
N THR A 299 -15.91 12.72 2.19
CA THR A 299 -15.51 12.80 3.61
C THR A 299 -14.22 13.59 3.77
N VAL A 300 -13.24 13.35 2.89
CA VAL A 300 -11.97 14.09 2.89
C VAL A 300 -12.21 15.58 2.62
N ARG A 301 -13.03 15.92 1.61
CA ARG A 301 -13.39 17.30 1.28
C ARG A 301 -14.01 18.03 2.46
N MET A 302 -15.00 17.42 3.13
CA MET A 302 -15.62 18.04 4.30
C MET A 302 -14.62 18.29 5.43
N VAL A 303 -13.74 17.33 5.72
CA VAL A 303 -12.69 17.50 6.74
C VAL A 303 -11.70 18.60 6.35
N CYS A 304 -11.32 18.68 5.07
CA CYS A 304 -10.45 19.75 4.57
C CYS A 304 -11.11 21.13 4.70
N GLN A 305 -12.41 21.23 4.41
CA GLN A 305 -13.18 22.46 4.54
C GLN A 305 -13.16 22.99 5.97
N GLU A 306 -13.48 22.15 6.96
CA GLU A 306 -13.55 22.59 8.35
C GLU A 306 -12.17 22.89 8.97
N LEU A 307 -11.13 22.18 8.52
CA LEU A 307 -9.77 22.36 9.02
C LEU A 307 -8.98 23.43 8.26
N ALA A 308 -9.56 24.04 7.22
CA ALA A 308 -8.95 25.14 6.51
C ALA A 308 -8.61 26.28 7.49
N ASN A 309 -7.36 26.75 7.44
CA ASN A 309 -6.78 27.78 8.30
C ASN A 309 -6.77 27.47 9.81
N GLN A 310 -7.04 26.23 10.22
CA GLN A 310 -7.00 25.82 11.64
C GLN A 310 -5.58 25.44 12.12
N GLY A 311 -4.63 25.28 11.20
CA GLY A 311 -3.25 24.88 11.52
C GLY A 311 -3.06 23.41 11.89
N ILE A 312 -4.14 22.62 11.95
CA ILE A 312 -4.08 21.18 12.23
C ILE A 312 -3.88 20.42 10.92
N PRO A 313 -2.79 19.63 10.77
CA PRO A 313 -2.55 18.87 9.56
C PRO A 313 -3.53 17.70 9.40
N VAL A 314 -3.84 17.37 8.15
CA VAL A 314 -4.73 16.27 7.78
C VAL A 314 -3.94 15.13 7.14
N ALA A 315 -4.20 13.90 7.58
CA ALA A 315 -3.63 12.69 7.02
C ALA A 315 -4.74 11.84 6.36
N PRO A 316 -4.86 11.86 5.01
CA PRO A 316 -5.86 11.05 4.33
C PRO A 316 -5.45 9.58 4.30
N ILE A 317 -6.27 8.72 4.91
CA ILE A 317 -6.15 7.27 4.80
C ILE A 317 -7.05 6.80 3.65
N PRO A 318 -6.49 6.07 2.67
CA PRO A 318 -7.22 5.64 1.48
C PRO A 318 -8.27 4.58 1.82
N ALA A 319 -9.52 5.01 2.04
CA ALA A 319 -10.67 4.12 2.25
C ALA A 319 -11.70 4.21 1.10
N GLY A 320 -11.61 5.23 0.24
CA GLY A 320 -12.46 5.42 -0.92
C GLY A 320 -11.97 4.73 -2.19
N THR A 321 -12.80 4.76 -3.23
CA THR A 321 -12.44 4.27 -4.57
C THR A 321 -11.55 5.27 -5.31
N GLY A 322 -11.89 6.57 -5.24
CA GLY A 322 -11.17 7.65 -5.90
C GLY A 322 -9.88 8.00 -5.19
N ASN A 323 -9.97 8.48 -3.94
CA ASN A 323 -8.84 9.01 -3.15
C ASN A 323 -8.07 10.08 -3.95
N LEU A 324 -8.81 10.99 -4.59
CA LEU A 324 -8.31 11.94 -5.58
C LEU A 324 -7.26 12.88 -5.00
N LEU A 325 -7.53 13.46 -3.83
CA LEU A 325 -6.58 14.34 -3.16
C LEU A 325 -5.28 13.59 -2.84
N ALA A 326 -5.37 12.44 -2.17
CA ALA A 326 -4.22 11.60 -1.83
C ALA A 326 -3.38 11.23 -3.07
N ARG A 327 -4.03 10.86 -4.19
CA ARG A 327 -3.35 10.52 -5.45
C ARG A 327 -2.61 11.70 -6.08
N ASN A 328 -3.24 12.87 -6.10
CA ASN A 328 -2.64 14.08 -6.64
C ASN A 328 -1.46 14.56 -5.80
N LEU A 329 -1.58 14.41 -4.47
CA LEU A 329 -0.55 14.82 -3.53
C LEU A 329 0.60 13.80 -3.37
N GLY A 330 0.51 12.64 -4.05
CA GLY A 330 1.50 11.58 -3.92
C GLY A 330 1.49 10.88 -2.56
N ALA A 331 0.41 11.02 -1.78
CA ALA A 331 0.22 10.30 -0.53
C ALA A 331 0.13 8.79 -0.77
N SER A 332 0.56 8.01 0.23
CA SER A 332 0.51 6.56 0.12
C SER A 332 -0.92 6.06 0.00
N LEU A 333 -1.14 5.15 -0.96
CA LEU A 333 -2.40 4.43 -1.11
C LEU A 333 -2.40 3.09 -0.34
N ASP A 334 -1.30 2.75 0.34
CA ASP A 334 -1.26 1.67 1.29
C ASP A 334 -1.67 2.19 2.67
N GLU A 335 -2.73 1.61 3.24
CA GLU A 335 -3.30 2.00 4.54
C GLU A 335 -2.25 2.02 5.65
N SER A 336 -1.32 1.06 5.68
CA SER A 336 -0.34 0.95 6.77
C SER A 336 0.74 2.00 6.65
N GLU A 337 1.23 2.24 5.42
CA GLU A 337 2.14 3.35 5.15
C GLU A 337 1.46 4.69 5.46
N ALA A 338 0.23 4.92 5.03
CA ALA A 338 -0.51 6.17 5.26
C ALA A 338 -0.70 6.47 6.76
N ILE A 339 -0.95 5.45 7.59
CA ILE A 339 -0.99 5.60 9.05
C ILE A 339 0.38 6.02 9.59
N ARG A 340 1.49 5.42 9.13
CA ARG A 340 2.83 5.84 9.54
C ARG A 340 3.16 7.27 9.09
N THR A 341 2.79 7.63 7.87
CA THR A 341 2.91 9.00 7.35
C THR A 341 2.14 10.00 8.21
N ALA A 342 0.96 9.62 8.70
CA ALA A 342 0.18 10.48 9.59
C ALA A 342 0.92 10.87 10.88
N LEU A 343 1.79 9.99 11.38
CA LEU A 343 2.47 10.16 12.67
C LEU A 343 3.90 10.72 12.53
N ALA A 344 4.59 10.37 11.45
CA ALA A 344 6.01 10.65 11.25
C ALA A 344 6.34 11.35 9.92
N GLY A 345 5.34 11.65 9.11
CA GLY A 345 5.50 12.38 7.85
C GLY A 345 5.79 13.87 8.06
N GLU A 346 5.89 14.59 6.95
CA GLU A 346 5.98 16.03 6.94
C GLU A 346 4.62 16.66 6.64
N ALA A 347 4.29 17.73 7.37
CA ALA A 347 3.11 18.56 7.10
C ALA A 347 3.43 19.50 5.94
N VAL A 348 2.82 19.24 4.78
CA VAL A 348 3.02 20.05 3.56
C VAL A 348 1.83 20.99 3.40
N PRO A 349 2.05 22.32 3.40
CA PRO A 349 0.98 23.27 3.13
C PRO A 349 0.54 23.13 1.68
N ILE A 350 -0.77 23.10 1.48
CA ILE A 350 -1.45 23.11 0.18
C ILE A 350 -2.47 24.22 0.14
N ASP A 351 -2.74 24.69 -1.05
CA ASP A 351 -3.81 25.62 -1.32
C ASP A 351 -5.15 24.87 -1.37
N LEU A 352 -6.25 25.57 -1.05
CA LEU A 352 -7.62 25.09 -1.25
C LEU A 352 -8.37 26.10 -2.14
N ILE A 353 -9.56 25.73 -2.62
CA ILE A 353 -10.42 26.61 -3.41
C ILE A 353 -11.68 26.93 -2.60
N SER A 354 -11.91 28.21 -2.32
CA SER A 354 -13.20 28.72 -1.87
C SER A 354 -14.15 28.83 -3.06
N CYS A 355 -15.29 28.16 -2.99
CA CYS A 355 -16.31 28.15 -4.03
C CYS A 355 -17.58 28.83 -3.52
N THR A 356 -18.02 29.89 -4.20
CA THR A 356 -19.27 30.59 -3.92
C THR A 356 -20.25 30.38 -5.06
N THR A 357 -21.45 29.92 -4.74
CA THR A 357 -22.59 29.80 -5.65
C THR A 357 -23.83 30.42 -5.01
N GLU A 358 -24.95 30.43 -5.73
CA GLU A 358 -26.25 30.85 -5.17
C GLU A 358 -26.69 29.98 -3.98
N ALA A 359 -26.21 28.74 -3.88
CA ALA A 359 -26.50 27.85 -2.76
C ALA A 359 -25.67 28.15 -1.50
N GLY A 360 -24.58 28.93 -1.63
CA GLY A 360 -23.71 29.33 -0.53
C GLY A 360 -22.23 29.14 -0.83
N ASN A 361 -21.43 29.14 0.25
CA ASN A 361 -19.99 28.95 0.19
C ASN A 361 -19.62 27.51 0.54
N SER A 362 -18.60 26.97 -0.12
CA SER A 362 -18.02 25.64 0.13
C SER A 362 -16.54 25.66 -0.20
N VAL A 363 -15.82 24.63 0.23
CA VAL A 363 -14.39 24.48 -0.09
C VAL A 363 -14.16 23.21 -0.92
N CYS A 364 -13.25 23.31 -1.87
CA CYS A 364 -12.83 22.26 -2.77
C CYS A 364 -11.31 22.07 -2.66
N ALA A 365 -10.86 20.81 -2.65
CA ALA A 365 -9.43 20.49 -2.53
C ALA A 365 -8.80 20.01 -3.85
N VAL A 366 -9.63 19.47 -4.76
CA VAL A 366 -9.19 18.83 -6.01
C VAL A 366 -9.60 19.67 -7.21
N MET A 367 -10.88 19.67 -7.55
CA MET A 367 -11.44 20.35 -8.73
C MET A 367 -12.91 20.70 -8.50
N CYS A 368 -13.32 21.85 -9.01
CA CYS A 368 -14.70 22.32 -9.02
C CYS A 368 -15.08 22.85 -10.40
N GLY A 369 -16.34 23.20 -10.61
CA GLY A 369 -16.74 23.91 -11.83
C GLY A 369 -18.17 23.67 -12.27
N LEU A 370 -18.45 24.04 -13.52
CA LEU A 370 -19.78 24.06 -14.15
C LEU A 370 -19.82 23.20 -15.42
N GLY A 371 -21.00 22.66 -15.73
CA GLY A 371 -21.31 21.97 -17.01
C GLY A 371 -20.79 20.54 -17.08
N PHE A 372 -20.04 20.11 -16.06
CA PHE A 372 -19.59 18.75 -15.92
C PHE A 372 -20.64 17.94 -15.14
N ASP A 373 -21.41 17.09 -15.82
CA ASP A 373 -22.34 16.19 -15.14
C ASP A 373 -21.54 15.26 -14.21
N ALA A 374 -21.79 15.35 -12.90
CA ALA A 374 -21.17 14.49 -11.88
C ALA A 374 -21.35 12.99 -12.20
N LYS A 375 -22.34 12.63 -13.04
CA LYS A 375 -22.53 11.26 -13.56
C LYS A 375 -21.42 10.78 -14.50
N ILE A 376 -20.61 11.67 -15.10
CA ILE A 376 -19.39 11.28 -15.83
C ILE A 376 -18.40 10.59 -14.88
N MET A 377 -18.46 10.86 -13.57
CA MET A 377 -17.61 10.22 -12.55
C MET A 377 -18.33 9.16 -11.70
N GLY A 378 -19.66 9.06 -11.79
CA GLY A 378 -20.49 8.28 -10.88
C GLY A 378 -20.77 6.80 -11.23
N ASN A 379 -20.44 6.33 -12.44
CA ASN A 379 -20.67 4.93 -12.84
C ASN A 379 -19.46 4.33 -13.56
N THR A 380 -18.43 3.95 -12.80
CA THR A 380 -17.30 3.19 -13.34
C THR A 380 -17.43 1.70 -12.99
N ASN A 381 -17.67 0.88 -14.01
CA ASN A 381 -17.46 -0.57 -13.93
C ASN A 381 -15.94 -0.84 -13.75
N PRO A 382 -15.50 -1.52 -12.67
CA PRO A 382 -14.08 -1.79 -12.39
C PRO A 382 -13.31 -2.59 -13.46
N GLU A 383 -13.97 -3.11 -14.50
CA GLU A 383 -13.37 -4.03 -15.47
C GLU A 383 -12.83 -3.41 -16.78
N LEU A 384 -12.82 -2.09 -16.99
CA LEU A 384 -12.29 -1.54 -18.25
C LEU A 384 -10.76 -1.35 -18.25
N LYS A 385 -10.06 -2.35 -18.81
CA LYS A 385 -8.60 -2.39 -19.01
C LYS A 385 -8.05 -1.26 -19.92
N LYS A 386 -6.98 -0.63 -19.41
CA LYS A 386 -5.78 -0.04 -20.04
C LYS A 386 -5.89 0.53 -21.46
N THR A 387 -5.70 1.86 -21.50
CA THR A 387 -5.02 2.69 -22.51
C THR A 387 -5.65 2.80 -23.91
N ILE A 388 -6.51 1.88 -24.34
CA ILE A 388 -7.32 2.04 -25.57
C ILE A 388 -8.79 2.38 -25.24
N LYS A 389 -9.21 2.24 -23.97
CA LYS A 389 -10.58 2.47 -23.51
C LYS A 389 -10.84 3.84 -22.86
N ALA A 390 -9.81 4.65 -22.58
CA ALA A 390 -9.99 5.97 -21.97
C ALA A 390 -10.59 6.99 -22.96
N VAL A 391 -10.12 7.01 -24.22
CA VAL A 391 -10.71 7.85 -25.28
C VAL A 391 -12.15 7.44 -25.54
N ALA A 392 -12.42 6.14 -25.64
CA ALA A 392 -13.78 5.62 -25.83
C ALA A 392 -14.69 5.95 -24.65
N TYR A 393 -14.16 6.00 -23.43
CA TYR A 393 -14.91 6.40 -22.23
C TYR A 393 -15.24 7.89 -22.21
N VAL A 394 -14.28 8.77 -22.54
CA VAL A 394 -14.53 10.22 -22.63
C VAL A 394 -15.50 10.53 -23.77
N VAL A 395 -15.36 9.86 -24.92
CA VAL A 395 -16.26 10.01 -26.07
C VAL A 395 -17.64 9.43 -25.77
N ALA A 396 -17.74 8.28 -25.09
CA ALA A 396 -19.03 7.70 -24.69
C ALA A 396 -19.73 8.53 -23.62
N ALA A 397 -19.00 9.07 -22.63
CA ALA A 397 -19.54 10.05 -21.69
C ALA A 397 -20.08 11.27 -22.45
N ALA A 398 -19.27 11.84 -23.34
CA ALA A 398 -19.69 12.96 -24.19
C ALA A 398 -20.90 12.69 -25.11
N GLN A 399 -21.13 11.44 -25.50
CA GLN A 399 -22.27 11.03 -26.35
C GLN A 399 -23.51 10.64 -25.54
N GLN A 400 -23.33 10.17 -24.30
CA GLN A 400 -24.40 9.69 -23.42
C GLN A 400 -25.00 10.81 -22.56
N PHE A 401 -24.21 11.83 -22.24
CA PHE A 401 -24.66 13.02 -21.53
C PHE A 401 -24.94 14.13 -22.53
N SER A 402 -26.10 14.78 -22.41
CA SER A 402 -26.44 15.93 -23.27
C SER A 402 -25.55 17.10 -22.90
N LEU A 403 -24.35 17.16 -23.50
CA LEU A 403 -23.41 18.28 -23.38
C LEU A 403 -23.96 19.49 -24.15
N THR A 404 -25.08 20.02 -23.67
CA THR A 404 -25.70 21.21 -24.21
C THR A 404 -24.81 22.39 -23.87
N PRO A 405 -24.25 23.11 -24.86
CA PRO A 405 -23.48 24.31 -24.59
C PRO A 405 -24.34 25.33 -23.82
N PHE A 406 -23.70 26.08 -22.93
CA PHE A 406 -24.27 27.25 -22.27
C PHE A 406 -23.40 28.46 -22.57
N GLU A 407 -24.02 29.62 -22.65
CA GLU A 407 -23.28 30.87 -22.82
C GLU A 407 -22.85 31.37 -21.44
N CYS A 408 -21.58 31.69 -21.28
CA CYS A 408 -21.08 32.23 -20.02
C CYS A 408 -20.11 33.39 -20.22
N THR A 409 -20.05 34.24 -19.20
CA THR A 409 -18.96 35.18 -19.03
C THR A 409 -17.98 34.67 -17.99
N LEU A 410 -16.70 34.85 -18.28
CA LEU A 410 -15.58 34.46 -17.43
C LEU A 410 -14.75 35.69 -17.11
N THR A 411 -14.48 35.93 -15.84
CA THR A 411 -13.53 36.95 -15.37
C THR A 411 -12.46 36.25 -14.55
N ILE A 412 -11.20 36.57 -14.79
CA ILE A 412 -10.06 36.03 -14.04
C ILE A 412 -9.30 37.21 -13.45
N ASP A 413 -9.21 37.28 -12.13
CA ASP A 413 -8.64 38.40 -11.40
C ASP A 413 -9.21 39.74 -11.92
N ASP A 414 -8.35 40.72 -12.24
CA ASP A 414 -8.73 42.03 -12.79
C ASP A 414 -8.75 42.07 -14.34
N GLN A 415 -8.80 40.91 -15.01
CA GLN A 415 -8.81 40.85 -16.47
C GLN A 415 -10.18 41.22 -17.07
N PRO A 416 -10.25 41.69 -18.32
CA PRO A 416 -11.51 41.97 -19.00
C PRO A 416 -12.42 40.73 -19.06
N ILE A 417 -13.73 40.97 -18.99
CA ILE A 417 -14.76 39.94 -19.12
C ILE A 417 -14.61 39.24 -20.49
N GLN A 418 -14.53 37.93 -20.46
CA GLN A 418 -14.47 37.07 -21.64
C GLN A 418 -15.81 36.37 -21.86
N HIS A 419 -16.26 36.28 -23.10
CA HIS A 419 -17.49 35.56 -23.47
C HIS A 419 -17.15 34.20 -24.07
N HIS A 420 -17.79 33.14 -23.59
CA HIS A 420 -17.56 31.76 -24.01
C HIS A 420 -18.87 31.02 -24.23
N SER A 421 -18.93 30.20 -25.29
CA SER A 421 -19.94 29.14 -25.43
C SER A 421 -19.29 27.84 -24.95
N SER A 422 -19.63 27.40 -23.75
CA SER A 422 -18.91 26.35 -23.03
C SER A 422 -19.80 25.13 -22.82
N ILE A 423 -19.23 23.93 -22.95
CA ILE A 423 -19.88 22.71 -22.45
C ILE A 423 -19.43 22.36 -21.03
N MET A 424 -18.28 22.88 -20.62
CA MET A 424 -17.63 22.54 -19.36
C MET A 424 -16.58 23.61 -19.02
N THR A 425 -16.65 24.13 -17.79
CA THR A 425 -15.59 24.96 -17.22
C THR A 425 -15.17 24.33 -15.90
N LEU A 426 -13.96 23.76 -15.86
CA LEU A 426 -13.37 23.13 -14.68
C LEU A 426 -12.26 23.99 -14.12
N ILE A 427 -12.21 24.10 -12.81
CA ILE A 427 -11.21 24.85 -12.07
C ILE A 427 -10.53 23.85 -11.13
N GLY A 428 -9.22 23.70 -11.23
CA GLY A 428 -8.47 22.71 -10.48
C GLY A 428 -7.34 23.32 -9.66
N ASN A 429 -7.19 22.79 -8.45
CA ASN A 429 -6.00 22.97 -7.61
C ASN A 429 -4.95 21.89 -7.93
N VAL A 430 -5.41 20.74 -8.41
CA VAL A 430 -4.57 19.62 -8.84
C VAL A 430 -5.01 19.13 -10.21
N GLY A 431 -4.11 18.40 -10.90
CA GLY A 431 -4.27 18.10 -12.32
C GLY A 431 -4.95 16.80 -12.68
N ARG A 432 -5.02 15.81 -11.78
CA ARG A 432 -5.37 14.43 -12.14
C ARG A 432 -6.73 14.00 -11.61
N LEU A 433 -7.49 13.35 -12.47
CA LEU A 433 -8.74 12.66 -12.15
C LEU A 433 -8.54 11.16 -11.92
N MET A 434 -9.62 10.49 -11.55
CA MET A 434 -9.66 9.03 -11.41
C MET A 434 -9.25 8.34 -12.73
N GLY A 435 -8.57 7.19 -12.64
CA GLY A 435 -8.08 6.46 -13.81
C GLY A 435 -6.73 6.95 -14.36
N GLY A 436 -6.13 7.97 -13.73
CA GLY A 436 -4.82 8.50 -14.12
C GLY A 436 -4.87 9.48 -15.28
N ILE A 437 -6.06 10.02 -15.57
CA ILE A 437 -6.28 11.05 -16.57
C ILE A 437 -5.72 12.36 -16.01
N ASN A 438 -4.73 12.95 -16.69
CA ASN A 438 -4.16 14.24 -16.30
C ASN A 438 -4.88 15.35 -17.08
N LEU A 439 -5.89 15.94 -16.46
CA LEU A 439 -6.73 16.93 -17.08
C LEU A 439 -6.04 18.29 -17.15
N ILE A 440 -5.38 18.71 -16.06
CA ILE A 440 -4.66 19.99 -15.98
C ILE A 440 -3.19 19.72 -15.61
N PRO A 441 -2.32 19.40 -16.58
CA PRO A 441 -0.94 19.01 -16.30
C PRO A 441 -0.09 20.07 -15.59
N SER A 442 -0.46 21.35 -15.72
CA SER A 442 0.21 22.50 -15.11
C SER A 442 -0.16 22.76 -13.66
N ALA A 443 -1.23 22.14 -13.14
CA ALA A 443 -1.76 22.47 -11.82
C ALA A 443 -0.76 22.14 -10.70
N VAL A 444 -0.46 23.14 -9.87
CA VAL A 444 0.44 23.04 -8.73
C VAL A 444 -0.33 23.43 -7.47
N PRO A 445 -0.55 22.51 -6.51
CA PRO A 445 -1.39 22.76 -5.34
C PRO A 445 -0.76 23.66 -4.27
N THR A 446 0.32 24.36 -4.59
CA THR A 446 1.13 25.14 -3.64
C THR A 446 1.66 26.45 -4.24
N ASP A 447 1.20 26.85 -5.42
CA ASP A 447 1.71 28.04 -6.12
C ASP A 447 0.85 29.30 -5.89
N GLY A 448 -0.22 29.18 -5.10
CA GLY A 448 -1.14 30.26 -4.80
C GLY A 448 -2.03 30.63 -5.98
N LYS A 449 -2.30 29.71 -6.90
CA LYS A 449 -3.14 29.93 -8.07
C LYS A 449 -4.10 28.76 -8.33
N ILE A 450 -5.16 29.04 -9.08
CA ILE A 450 -6.09 28.05 -9.62
C ILE A 450 -6.00 28.01 -11.15
N ASP A 451 -6.12 26.82 -11.71
CA ASP A 451 -6.09 26.58 -13.14
C ASP A 451 -7.50 26.33 -13.66
N ALA A 452 -7.99 27.17 -14.58
CA ALA A 452 -9.23 26.97 -15.31
C ALA A 452 -9.00 26.30 -16.66
N MET A 453 -9.84 25.31 -16.95
CA MET A 453 -9.95 24.60 -18.20
C MET A 453 -11.36 24.78 -18.76
N ILE A 454 -11.47 25.46 -19.89
CA ILE A 454 -12.74 25.77 -20.55
C ILE A 454 -12.82 24.98 -21.85
N ALA A 455 -13.84 24.14 -21.98
CA ALA A 455 -14.10 23.37 -23.18
C ALA A 455 -15.25 24.01 -23.98
N SER A 456 -14.94 24.47 -25.19
CA SER A 456 -15.87 25.16 -26.09
C SER A 456 -15.90 24.50 -27.49
N PRO A 457 -16.27 23.21 -27.61
CA PRO A 457 -16.31 22.54 -28.89
C PRO A 457 -17.52 22.99 -29.71
N THR A 458 -17.31 23.26 -30.99
CA THR A 458 -18.40 23.57 -31.94
C THR A 458 -19.10 22.32 -32.50
N GLY A 459 -18.62 21.13 -32.16
CA GLY A 459 -19.22 19.85 -32.56
C GLY A 459 -18.40 18.62 -32.22
N ALA A 460 -18.88 17.44 -32.64
CA ALA A 460 -18.32 16.15 -32.25
C ALA A 460 -16.84 15.92 -32.61
N ARG A 461 -16.34 16.54 -33.70
CA ARG A 461 -14.92 16.42 -34.11
C ARG A 461 -13.99 17.13 -33.13
N GLU A 462 -14.36 18.32 -32.67
CA GLU A 462 -13.58 19.07 -31.68
C GLU A 462 -13.64 18.40 -30.32
N LEU A 463 -14.80 17.86 -29.95
CA LEU A 463 -14.97 17.08 -28.74
C LEU A 463 -14.07 15.82 -28.72
N ALA A 464 -13.97 15.11 -29.86
CA ALA A 464 -13.04 14.01 -30.02
C ALA A 464 -11.56 14.47 -29.95
N SER A 465 -11.26 15.67 -30.46
CA SER A 465 -9.93 16.27 -30.34
C SER A 465 -9.57 16.59 -28.89
N ILE A 466 -10.50 17.14 -28.10
CA ILE A 466 -10.32 17.40 -26.66
C ILE A 466 -10.07 16.07 -25.94
N ALA A 467 -10.91 15.05 -26.17
CA ALA A 467 -10.75 13.73 -25.57
C ALA A 467 -9.38 13.11 -25.87
N ARG A 468 -8.93 13.21 -27.12
CA ARG A 468 -7.59 12.77 -27.54
C ARG A 468 -6.48 13.59 -26.86
N GLY A 469 -6.65 14.90 -26.77
CA GLY A 469 -5.71 15.81 -26.11
C GLY A 469 -5.49 15.46 -24.65
N ILE A 470 -6.57 15.26 -23.90
CA ILE A 470 -6.54 14.84 -22.49
C ILE A 470 -5.81 13.49 -22.33
N VAL A 471 -6.04 12.53 -23.23
CA VAL A 471 -5.41 11.20 -23.14
C VAL A 471 -3.92 11.23 -23.53
N LEU A 472 -3.55 12.03 -24.54
CA LEU A 472 -2.18 12.13 -25.03
C LEU A 472 -1.35 13.20 -24.30
N GLY A 473 -1.97 14.02 -23.45
CA GLY A 473 -1.34 15.18 -22.82
C GLY A 473 -0.94 16.26 -23.84
N THR A 474 -1.73 16.44 -24.90
CA THR A 474 -1.47 17.42 -25.96
C THR A 474 -2.55 18.49 -25.99
N ASP A 475 -2.18 19.72 -26.30
CA ASP A 475 -3.13 20.83 -26.42
C ASP A 475 -4.20 20.58 -27.49
N ALA A 476 -5.42 21.04 -27.22
CA ALA A 476 -6.53 21.02 -28.17
C ALA A 476 -7.04 22.46 -28.36
N LYS A 477 -7.30 22.87 -29.61
CA LYS A 477 -7.71 24.26 -29.92
C LYS A 477 -8.99 24.69 -29.21
N SER A 478 -9.91 23.77 -28.97
CA SER A 478 -11.21 24.02 -28.32
C SER A 478 -11.14 23.86 -26.79
N LEU A 479 -9.92 23.80 -26.24
CA LEU A 479 -9.64 23.72 -24.82
C LEU A 479 -8.78 24.92 -24.45
N SER A 480 -9.36 25.90 -23.75
CA SER A 480 -8.62 27.03 -23.22
C SER A 480 -8.14 26.69 -21.81
N HIS A 481 -6.87 26.98 -21.55
CA HIS A 481 -6.28 26.92 -20.21
C HIS A 481 -5.90 28.34 -19.78
N GLN A 482 -6.32 28.70 -18.57
CA GLN A 482 -6.03 30.01 -17.97
C GLN A 482 -5.73 29.81 -16.48
N GLN A 483 -4.95 30.72 -15.91
CA GLN A 483 -4.53 30.64 -14.50
C GLN A 483 -4.76 32.00 -13.82
N GLY A 484 -5.21 31.99 -12.57
CA GLY A 484 -5.46 33.19 -11.77
C GLY A 484 -5.65 32.87 -10.29
N GLN A 485 -6.01 33.87 -9.48
CA GLN A 485 -6.33 33.70 -8.06
C GLN A 485 -7.84 33.66 -7.81
N VAL A 486 -8.60 34.44 -8.59
CA VAL A 486 -10.05 34.53 -8.54
C VAL A 486 -10.61 34.29 -9.93
N ILE A 487 -11.56 33.38 -10.05
CA ILE A 487 -12.25 33.07 -11.29
C ILE A 487 -13.76 33.16 -11.05
N GLU A 488 -14.41 34.06 -11.77
CA GLU A 488 -15.86 34.26 -11.72
C GLU A 488 -16.49 33.84 -13.04
N ILE A 489 -17.54 33.03 -12.95
CA ILE A 489 -18.31 32.52 -14.07
C ILE A 489 -19.78 32.90 -13.87
N ARG A 490 -20.38 33.52 -14.89
CA ARG A 490 -21.82 33.77 -14.95
C ARG A 490 -22.39 33.09 -16.19
N ALA A 491 -23.31 32.15 -15.99
CA ALA A 491 -24.01 31.46 -17.05
C ALA A 491 -25.36 32.13 -17.37
N ASP A 492 -25.80 31.99 -18.61
CA ASP A 492 -27.10 32.48 -19.09
C ASP A 492 -28.30 31.68 -18.56
N GLN A 493 -28.05 30.46 -18.06
CA GLN A 493 -29.03 29.56 -17.48
C GLN A 493 -28.45 28.82 -16.26
N PRO A 494 -29.28 28.19 -15.41
CA PRO A 494 -28.78 27.33 -14.34
C PRO A 494 -27.97 26.16 -14.92
N VAL A 495 -26.74 25.99 -14.44
CA VAL A 495 -25.85 24.92 -14.88
C VAL A 495 -25.40 24.09 -13.67
N ALA A 496 -25.38 22.77 -13.85
CA ALA A 496 -24.88 21.84 -12.84
C ALA A 496 -23.46 22.20 -12.38
N CYS A 497 -23.30 22.31 -11.07
CA CYS A 497 -22.04 22.57 -10.38
C CYS A 497 -21.48 21.27 -9.78
N GLN A 498 -20.16 21.18 -9.69
CA GLN A 498 -19.48 20.06 -9.03
C GLN A 498 -18.36 20.52 -8.11
N LEU A 499 -18.16 19.78 -7.02
CA LEU A 499 -17.10 19.97 -6.02
C LEU A 499 -16.44 18.61 -5.72
N ASP A 500 -15.17 18.46 -6.08
CA ASP A 500 -14.37 17.22 -5.96
C ASP A 500 -15.05 15.97 -6.54
N GLY A 501 -15.85 16.16 -7.60
CA GLY A 501 -16.62 15.11 -8.27
C GLY A 501 -18.02 14.85 -7.71
N ASP A 502 -18.40 15.52 -6.61
CA ASP A 502 -19.77 15.48 -6.08
C ASP A 502 -20.66 16.55 -6.75
N TYR A 503 -21.93 16.21 -7.00
CA TYR A 503 -22.92 17.18 -7.49
C TYR A 503 -23.25 18.22 -6.42
N ALA A 504 -23.14 19.50 -6.76
CA ALA A 504 -23.29 20.64 -5.85
C ALA A 504 -24.49 21.53 -6.21
N GLY A 505 -25.51 20.97 -6.88
CA GLY A 505 -26.68 21.73 -7.34
C GLY A 505 -26.46 22.37 -8.71
N GLU A 506 -27.38 23.26 -9.09
CA GLU A 506 -27.25 24.09 -10.28
C GLU A 506 -27.13 25.55 -9.86
N SER A 507 -26.37 26.35 -10.62
CA SER A 507 -26.28 27.78 -10.37
C SER A 507 -26.03 28.55 -11.66
N THR A 508 -26.46 29.81 -11.68
CA THR A 508 -26.09 30.77 -12.74
C THR A 508 -24.80 31.52 -12.43
N PHE A 509 -24.29 31.42 -11.20
CA PHE A 509 -23.09 32.11 -10.73
C PHE A 509 -22.16 31.15 -9.99
N PHE A 510 -20.88 31.18 -10.35
CA PHE A 510 -19.84 30.41 -9.68
C PHE A 510 -18.59 31.24 -9.54
N ARG A 511 -18.10 31.41 -8.31
CA ARG A 511 -16.82 32.07 -8.02
C ARG A 511 -15.90 31.09 -7.34
N ALA A 512 -14.72 30.89 -7.91
CA ALA A 512 -13.62 30.15 -7.30
C ALA A 512 -12.53 31.13 -6.89
N GLU A 513 -12.07 31.03 -5.65
CA GLU A 513 -10.97 31.85 -5.13
C GLU A 513 -9.98 30.97 -4.42
N ILE A 514 -8.70 31.15 -4.73
CA ILE A 514 -7.62 30.43 -4.06
C ILE A 514 -7.56 30.81 -2.58
N MET A 515 -7.35 29.81 -1.73
CA MET A 515 -7.01 29.95 -0.32
C MET A 515 -5.57 29.47 -0.14
N PRO A 516 -4.57 30.37 -0.25
CA PRO A 516 -3.16 29.97 -0.25
C PRO A 516 -2.75 29.32 1.06
N GLN A 517 -2.07 28.18 0.99
CA GLN A 517 -1.54 27.41 2.11
C GLN A 517 -2.58 27.14 3.21
N ALA A 518 -3.86 27.06 2.84
CA ALA A 518 -4.97 26.98 3.78
C ALA A 518 -5.03 25.67 4.56
N LEU A 519 -4.36 24.61 4.10
CA LEU A 519 -4.38 23.33 4.80
C LEU A 519 -3.01 22.66 4.72
N SER A 520 -2.59 21.99 5.79
CA SER A 520 -1.43 21.11 5.74
C SER A 520 -1.85 19.66 5.57
N ILE A 521 -1.22 18.94 4.64
CA ILE A 521 -1.42 17.50 4.44
C ILE A 521 -0.18 16.74 4.88
N MET A 522 -0.37 15.69 5.67
CA MET A 522 0.71 14.78 6.06
C MET A 522 1.12 13.93 4.86
N LEU A 523 2.38 14.07 4.45
CA LEU A 523 2.95 13.35 3.32
C LEU A 523 4.31 12.72 3.70
N ASP A 524 4.75 11.73 2.93
CA ASP A 524 6.04 11.08 3.17
C ASP A 524 7.17 12.10 3.01
N ALA A 525 8.07 12.15 4.00
CA ALA A 525 9.25 13.01 3.96
C ALA A 525 10.18 12.59 2.80
N GLY A 526 10.46 13.53 1.90
CA GLY A 526 11.22 13.24 0.66
C GLY A 526 10.49 12.29 -0.31
N GLY A 527 9.19 12.08 -0.12
CA GLY A 527 8.34 11.34 -1.04
C GLY A 527 8.16 12.06 -2.38
N PRO A 528 7.67 11.37 -3.43
CA PRO A 528 7.39 12.00 -4.70
C PRO A 528 6.29 13.04 -4.53
N ARG A 529 6.52 14.23 -5.08
CA ARG A 529 5.55 15.32 -5.17
C ARG A 529 5.13 15.41 -6.63
N PRO A 530 3.98 14.85 -7.06
CA PRO A 530 3.66 14.71 -8.48
C PRO A 530 3.59 16.02 -9.29
N TRP A 531 3.56 17.17 -8.62
CA TRP A 531 3.58 18.51 -9.19
C TRP A 531 4.98 19.15 -9.25
N GLN A 532 5.98 18.56 -8.57
CA GLN A 532 7.38 18.96 -8.65
C GLN A 532 8.08 18.00 -9.62
N ASN A 533 8.38 18.48 -10.83
CA ASN A 533 9.03 17.68 -11.88
C ASN A 533 10.42 17.18 -11.48
#